data_AF-A0A538LM36-F1
#
_entry.id   AF-A0A538LM36-F1
#
_cell.length_a   1.000
_cell.length_b   1.000
_cell.length_c   1.000
_cell.angle_alpha   90.00
_cell.angle_beta   90.00
_cell.angle_gamma   90.00
#
_symmetry.space_group_name_H-M   'P 1'
#
loop_
_entity.id
_entity.type
_entity.pdbx_description
1 polymer ?
#
loop_
_entity_poly.entity_id
_entity_poly.type
_entity_poly.pdbx_seq_one_letter_code
_entity_poly.pdbx_strand_id
1 'polypeptide(L)'
;MSGFRQVRVIPRRLSLVLGAVGLALSILAASASAAAADRPSKCSGSFESPGVLAGTYSSNVVVEGACVVNAGPALIEGNLTVSPGAVVLAAFAEGSSALTVQGNLKVQRGATLILGCEPQSAYPCVDNPAVPSQGSVSGNLSAQQPLGVVVHDSTIDGNIHEVGGGGGFTCENKGPTVGGFPVFGAAFGGLPVFSAYEDSTVHGNLSVIGLTSCFLGVARDHVGGNVDLTNNQLADPDAIEILSNQISGNLLCQQNSQVWDSFEAVPAGPLFPRVPNPNTVSGHRVGQCVLASPSEEGGASGPGPF
;
A
#
# COMPACT_ATOMS: atom_id res chain seq x y z
N MET A 1 -34.27 24.16 -76.25
CA MET A 1 -33.76 25.54 -76.09
C MET A 1 -32.26 25.42 -75.89
N SER A 2 -31.50 25.54 -76.99
CA SER A 2 -30.67 26.71 -77.31
C SER A 2 -29.55 26.88 -76.27
N GLY A 3 -28.26 26.74 -76.54
CA GLY A 3 -27.50 26.85 -77.79
C GLY A 3 -26.14 27.49 -77.43
N PHE A 4 -25.23 27.52 -78.41
CA PHE A 4 -23.95 28.25 -78.44
C PHE A 4 -22.77 27.67 -77.66
N ARG A 5 -21.52 27.73 -78.14
CA ARG A 5 -20.86 27.74 -79.47
C ARG A 5 -19.37 27.72 -79.11
N GLN A 6 -18.55 26.91 -79.76
CA GLN A 6 -17.09 26.99 -79.61
C GLN A 6 -16.57 28.36 -80.05
N VAL A 7 -15.64 28.93 -79.29
CA VAL A 7 -14.59 29.82 -79.80
C VAL A 7 -13.28 29.45 -79.09
N ARG A 8 -12.19 29.64 -79.84
CA ARG A 8 -10.94 28.92 -79.84
C ARG A 8 -9.82 29.97 -79.67
N VAL A 9 -8.69 29.56 -79.08
CA VAL A 9 -7.32 30.14 -79.22
C VAL A 9 -7.17 31.53 -78.51
N ILE A 10 -6.11 31.88 -77.78
CA ILE A 10 -4.68 31.97 -78.15
C ILE A 10 -3.78 32.03 -76.89
N PRO A 11 -2.51 31.61 -77.00
CA PRO A 11 -1.65 31.20 -75.91
C PRO A 11 -0.52 32.21 -75.60
N ARG A 12 0.45 31.71 -74.82
CA ARG A 12 1.85 32.19 -74.64
C ARG A 12 2.01 33.39 -73.70
N ARG A 13 2.34 33.12 -72.44
CA ARG A 13 3.73 33.03 -71.92
C ARG A 13 4.53 34.29 -72.22
N LEU A 14 4.72 35.12 -71.21
CA LEU A 14 5.96 35.86 -71.03
C LEU A 14 6.32 35.87 -69.54
N SER A 15 7.59 35.61 -69.29
CA SER A 15 8.18 35.19 -68.03
C SER A 15 8.87 36.36 -67.33
N LEU A 16 9.00 36.25 -65.98
CA LEU A 16 10.10 36.78 -65.15
C LEU A 16 10.13 38.34 -65.05
N VAL A 17 10.37 39.02 -63.92
CA VAL A 17 11.14 38.70 -62.72
C VAL A 17 10.95 39.83 -61.68
N LEU A 18 11.14 39.48 -60.39
CA LEU A 18 11.40 40.34 -59.21
C LEU A 18 10.27 41.26 -58.65
N GLY A 19 9.70 40.83 -57.53
CA GLY A 19 9.02 41.66 -56.55
C GLY A 19 8.93 40.90 -55.22
N ALA A 20 9.80 41.27 -54.28
CA ALA A 20 10.12 40.50 -53.09
C ALA A 20 9.16 40.77 -51.91
N VAL A 21 9.10 39.80 -50.99
CA VAL A 21 8.80 39.95 -49.55
C VAL A 21 7.36 40.31 -49.16
N GLY A 22 6.67 39.36 -48.52
CA GLY A 22 5.60 39.64 -47.56
C GLY A 22 4.27 38.98 -47.86
N LEU A 23 4.14 37.67 -47.59
CA LEU A 23 2.97 37.00 -46.97
C LEU A 23 3.13 35.47 -47.12
N ALA A 24 3.91 34.87 -46.24
CA ALA A 24 3.93 33.42 -46.06
C ALA A 24 4.25 33.09 -44.59
N LEU A 25 3.44 33.61 -43.67
CA LEU A 25 3.48 33.29 -42.24
C LEU A 25 2.07 33.49 -41.65
N SER A 26 1.19 32.54 -41.91
CA SER A 26 -0.12 32.31 -41.28
C SER A 26 -0.80 31.29 -42.20
N ILE A 27 -1.13 30.05 -41.83
CA ILE A 27 -1.69 29.53 -40.60
C ILE A 27 -1.22 28.06 -40.52
N LEU A 28 -0.17 27.80 -39.75
CA LEU A 28 0.13 26.48 -39.18
C LEU A 28 -0.07 26.62 -37.67
N ALA A 29 -1.30 26.94 -37.27
CA ALA A 29 -1.72 26.80 -35.88
C ALA A 29 -1.99 25.30 -35.67
N ALA A 30 -0.92 24.56 -35.39
CA ALA A 30 -1.01 23.26 -34.78
C ALA A 30 -1.85 23.40 -33.50
N SER A 31 -3.04 22.82 -33.47
CA SER A 31 -3.74 22.51 -32.23
C SER A 31 -3.00 21.37 -31.53
N ALA A 32 -1.79 21.66 -31.05
CA ALA A 32 -1.20 20.91 -29.97
C ALA A 32 -2.07 21.19 -28.74
N SER A 33 -3.17 20.44 -28.61
CA SER A 33 -3.72 20.17 -27.29
C SER A 33 -2.66 19.35 -26.57
N ALA A 34 -1.69 20.04 -25.96
CA ALA A 34 -0.96 19.45 -24.87
C ALA A 34 -2.05 19.04 -23.88
N ALA A 35 -2.38 17.75 -23.81
CA ALA A 35 -3.02 17.21 -22.63
C ALA A 35 -2.14 17.70 -21.48
N ALA A 36 -2.64 18.64 -20.69
CA ALA A 36 -1.98 19.03 -19.48
C ALA A 36 -1.84 17.71 -18.72
N ALA A 37 -0.63 17.16 -18.64
CA ALA A 37 -0.35 16.07 -17.75
C ALA A 37 -0.69 16.61 -16.37
N ASP A 38 -1.87 16.20 -15.88
CA ASP A 38 -2.43 16.77 -14.67
C ASP A 38 -1.40 16.53 -13.57
N ARG A 39 -0.87 17.62 -13.02
CA ARG A 39 0.25 17.52 -12.09
C ARG A 39 -0.29 16.80 -10.85
N PRO A 40 0.46 15.83 -10.30
CA PRO A 40 0.01 15.17 -9.10
C PRO A 40 -0.22 16.21 -8.00
N SER A 41 -1.36 16.10 -7.34
CA SER A 41 -1.62 16.81 -6.11
C SER A 41 -0.58 16.40 -5.07
N LYS A 42 -0.23 17.33 -4.19
CA LYS A 42 0.75 17.05 -3.13
C LYS A 42 0.09 17.20 -1.77
N CYS A 43 0.35 16.23 -0.91
CA CYS A 43 0.22 16.44 0.52
C CYS A 43 1.62 16.59 1.11
N SER A 44 1.84 17.71 1.78
CA SER A 44 3.12 18.05 2.36
C SER A 44 2.93 18.52 3.80
N GLY A 45 3.68 17.92 4.73
CA GLY A 45 3.76 18.35 6.12
C GLY A 45 5.02 17.82 6.78
N SER A 46 5.34 18.33 7.97
CA SER A 46 6.44 17.80 8.77
C SER A 46 5.95 16.75 9.75
N PHE A 47 6.88 16.03 10.38
CA PHE A 47 6.56 15.08 11.44
C PHE A 47 5.94 15.78 12.65
N GLU A 48 6.30 17.02 12.94
CA GLU A 48 5.74 17.82 14.04
C GLU A 48 4.40 18.46 13.68
N SER A 49 4.22 18.83 12.41
CA SER A 49 3.02 19.48 11.88
C SER A 49 2.61 18.80 10.57
N PRO A 50 1.92 17.65 10.64
CA PRO A 50 1.57 16.89 9.47
C PRO A 50 0.61 17.63 8.55
N GLY A 51 0.70 17.33 7.26
CA GLY A 51 -0.30 17.73 6.28
C GLY A 51 -1.56 16.90 6.46
N VAL A 52 -2.66 17.33 5.85
CA VAL A 52 -3.95 16.63 5.94
C VAL A 52 -4.40 16.23 4.55
N LEU A 53 -4.71 14.95 4.38
CA LEU A 53 -5.45 14.41 3.25
C LEU A 53 -6.94 14.41 3.60
N ALA A 54 -7.75 15.16 2.85
CA ALA A 54 -9.20 15.21 3.04
C ALA A 54 -9.89 15.64 1.75
N GLY A 55 -11.15 15.23 1.59
CA GLY A 55 -11.94 15.51 0.40
C GLY A 55 -11.49 14.70 -0.81
N THR A 56 -11.81 15.19 -2.01
CA THR A 56 -11.54 14.48 -3.27
C THR A 56 -10.36 15.09 -4.03
N TYR A 57 -9.42 14.23 -4.42
CA TYR A 57 -8.32 14.54 -5.32
C TYR A 57 -8.60 13.84 -6.66
N SER A 58 -8.90 14.62 -7.70
CA SER A 58 -9.18 14.09 -9.05
C SER A 58 -7.94 13.67 -9.84
N SER A 59 -6.75 13.78 -9.24
CA SER A 59 -5.48 13.43 -9.84
C SER A 59 -4.68 12.50 -8.93
N ASN A 60 -3.52 12.04 -9.39
CA ASN A 60 -2.59 11.32 -8.53
C ASN A 60 -2.17 12.19 -7.35
N VAL A 61 -1.91 11.57 -6.20
CA VAL A 61 -1.37 12.26 -5.02
C VAL A 61 0.03 11.75 -4.72
N VAL A 62 0.94 12.68 -4.43
CA VAL A 62 2.27 12.38 -3.89
C VAL A 62 2.35 12.96 -2.48
N VAL A 63 2.72 12.12 -1.52
CA VAL A 63 2.95 12.52 -0.13
C VAL A 63 4.44 12.76 0.06
N GLU A 64 4.78 13.95 0.55
CA GLU A 64 6.13 14.39 0.88
C GLU A 64 6.15 14.78 2.38
N GLY A 65 7.03 14.18 3.18
CA GLY A 65 7.02 14.36 4.64
C GLY A 65 5.91 13.54 5.31
N ALA A 66 5.16 14.09 6.25
CA ALA A 66 4.11 13.36 6.97
C ALA A 66 2.72 13.93 6.68
N CYS A 67 1.77 13.04 6.38
CA CYS A 67 0.37 13.38 6.17
C CYS A 67 -0.56 12.44 6.94
N VAL A 68 -1.63 13.01 7.48
CA VAL A 68 -2.68 12.29 8.21
C VAL A 68 -4.00 12.35 7.45
N VAL A 69 -4.89 11.40 7.71
CA VAL A 69 -6.29 11.43 7.27
C VAL A 69 -7.15 11.50 8.52
N ASN A 70 -7.40 12.71 9.03
CA ASN A 70 -8.09 12.95 10.30
C ASN A 70 -9.15 14.08 10.24
N ALA A 71 -9.53 14.49 9.03
CA ALA A 71 -10.46 15.59 8.80
C ALA A 71 -11.64 15.17 7.91
N GLY A 72 -12.07 13.91 8.07
CA GLY A 72 -13.07 13.26 7.23
C GLY A 72 -12.47 12.44 6.10
N PRO A 73 -13.31 11.89 5.21
CA PRO A 73 -12.86 10.97 4.17
C PRO A 73 -11.94 11.67 3.17
N ALA A 74 -10.89 10.95 2.75
CA ALA A 74 -10.00 11.31 1.68
C ALA A 74 -10.17 10.33 0.52
N LEU A 75 -10.61 10.83 -0.63
CA LEU A 75 -10.74 10.08 -1.87
C LEU A 75 -9.69 10.54 -2.87
N ILE A 76 -8.86 9.62 -3.34
CA ILE A 76 -7.90 9.85 -4.41
C ILE A 76 -8.37 9.04 -5.62
N GLU A 77 -8.81 9.72 -6.68
CA GLU A 77 -9.27 9.07 -7.92
C GLU A 77 -8.11 8.44 -8.70
N GLY A 78 -6.89 8.95 -8.48
CA GLY A 78 -5.67 8.44 -9.08
C GLY A 78 -4.88 7.48 -8.19
N ASN A 79 -3.58 7.39 -8.45
CA ASN A 79 -2.63 6.67 -7.63
C ASN A 79 -2.17 7.52 -6.44
N LEU A 80 -1.84 6.87 -5.34
CA LEU A 80 -1.16 7.47 -4.19
C LEU A 80 0.30 6.98 -4.16
N THR A 81 1.26 7.91 -4.09
CA THR A 81 2.67 7.59 -3.85
C THR A 81 3.13 8.21 -2.54
N VAL A 82 3.58 7.38 -1.62
CA VAL A 82 4.29 7.79 -0.40
C VAL A 82 5.78 7.86 -0.73
N SER A 83 6.31 9.07 -0.81
CA SER A 83 7.71 9.32 -1.21
C SER A 83 8.71 8.74 -0.20
N PRO A 84 10.00 8.64 -0.53
CA PRO A 84 10.98 8.02 0.37
C PRO A 84 11.02 8.73 1.73
N GLY A 85 10.98 7.96 2.82
CA GLY A 85 10.94 8.49 4.19
C GLY A 85 9.65 9.19 4.59
N ALA A 86 8.66 9.30 3.71
CA ALA A 86 7.38 9.95 4.01
C ALA A 86 6.44 9.03 4.80
N VAL A 87 5.44 9.61 5.47
CA VAL A 87 4.44 8.89 6.25
C VAL A 87 3.04 9.24 5.78
N VAL A 88 2.22 8.21 5.57
CA VAL A 88 0.76 8.34 5.58
C VAL A 88 0.25 7.64 6.82
N LEU A 89 -0.45 8.39 7.67
CA LEU A 89 -1.15 7.88 8.85
C LEU A 89 -2.66 8.05 8.66
N ALA A 90 -3.31 6.99 8.18
CA ALA A 90 -4.74 6.93 7.93
C ALA A 90 -5.43 5.98 8.91
N ALA A 91 -5.27 6.27 10.22
CA ALA A 91 -5.79 5.46 11.32
C ALA A 91 -6.55 6.33 12.33
N PHE A 92 -7.45 7.16 11.83
CA PHE A 92 -8.33 8.03 12.61
C PHE A 92 -9.78 7.66 12.31
N ALA A 93 -10.61 7.53 13.33
CA ALA A 93 -12.00 7.13 13.21
C ALA A 93 -12.99 8.31 13.35
N GLU A 94 -12.58 9.41 14.00
CA GLU A 94 -13.45 10.57 14.14
C GLU A 94 -13.75 11.22 12.78
N GLY A 95 -14.96 11.77 12.66
CA GLY A 95 -15.43 12.40 11.43
C GLY A 95 -15.58 11.43 10.25
N SER A 96 -15.60 10.12 10.49
CA SER A 96 -15.57 9.09 9.44
C SER A 96 -14.34 9.23 8.55
N SER A 97 -13.20 9.56 9.14
CA SER A 97 -11.92 9.64 8.44
C SER A 97 -11.56 8.26 7.90
N ALA A 98 -11.27 8.20 6.61
CA ALA A 98 -10.99 6.98 5.85
C ALA A 98 -10.22 7.36 4.58
N LEU A 99 -9.30 6.50 4.14
CA LEU A 99 -8.53 6.71 2.93
C LEU A 99 -8.98 5.77 1.82
N THR A 100 -9.47 6.32 0.73
CA THR A 100 -9.80 5.58 -0.50
C THR A 100 -8.86 5.99 -1.63
N VAL A 101 -8.22 5.02 -2.26
CA VAL A 101 -7.36 5.20 -3.44
C VAL A 101 -7.92 4.35 -4.58
N GLN A 102 -8.48 4.96 -5.62
CA GLN A 102 -9.03 4.22 -6.76
C GLN A 102 -7.95 3.67 -7.70
N GLY A 103 -6.73 4.21 -7.63
CA GLY A 103 -5.57 3.68 -8.32
C GLY A 103 -4.73 2.72 -7.47
N ASN A 104 -3.44 2.67 -7.79
CA ASN A 104 -2.45 1.93 -7.00
C ASN A 104 -1.90 2.79 -5.86
N LEU A 105 -1.49 2.13 -4.78
CA LEU A 105 -0.79 2.73 -3.66
C LEU A 105 0.67 2.25 -3.66
N LYS A 106 1.61 3.19 -3.79
CA LYS A 106 3.05 2.90 -3.77
C LYS A 106 3.70 3.46 -2.51
N VAL A 107 4.35 2.60 -1.73
CA VAL A 107 5.18 2.97 -0.57
C VAL A 107 6.64 2.84 -0.94
N GLN A 108 7.40 3.93 -0.85
CA GLN A 108 8.81 3.92 -1.27
C GLN A 108 9.78 3.67 -0.10
N ARG A 109 11.08 3.70 -0.41
CA ARG A 109 12.15 3.38 0.53
C ARG A 109 12.02 4.18 1.83
N GLY A 110 12.03 3.48 2.97
CA GLY A 110 11.94 4.07 4.31
C GLY A 110 10.62 4.79 4.60
N ALA A 111 9.65 4.74 3.69
CA ALA A 111 8.34 5.33 3.89
C ALA A 111 7.48 4.44 4.79
N THR A 112 6.52 5.04 5.48
CA THR A 112 5.55 4.33 6.32
C THR A 112 4.14 4.53 5.80
N LEU A 113 3.38 3.45 5.76
CA LEU A 113 1.94 3.49 5.54
C LEU A 113 1.26 2.84 6.74
N ILE A 114 0.36 3.58 7.38
CA ILE A 114 -0.67 3.02 8.25
C ILE A 114 -2.01 3.28 7.55
N LEU A 115 -2.72 2.21 7.22
CA LEU A 115 -3.99 2.23 6.50
C LEU A 115 -5.04 1.47 7.31
N GLY A 116 -6.00 2.22 7.84
CA GLY A 116 -7.04 1.69 8.71
C GLY A 116 -6.54 1.34 10.11
N CYS A 117 -7.49 0.94 10.95
CA CYS A 117 -7.30 0.57 12.35
C CYS A 117 -8.56 -0.11 12.87
N GLU A 118 -8.42 -0.96 13.88
CA GLU A 118 -9.55 -1.76 14.40
C GLU A 118 -9.58 -1.80 15.94
N PRO A 119 -10.77 -1.84 16.59
CA PRO A 119 -10.88 -1.83 18.04
C PRO A 119 -10.34 -3.10 18.69
N GLN A 120 -9.75 -2.98 19.88
CA GLN A 120 -9.25 -4.16 20.63
C GLN A 120 -8.14 -4.94 19.91
N SER A 121 -7.42 -4.27 19.02
CA SER A 121 -6.35 -4.82 18.19
C SER A 121 -4.96 -4.39 18.66
N ALA A 122 -3.93 -4.87 17.97
CA ALA A 122 -2.58 -4.34 18.09
C ALA A 122 -2.46 -2.87 17.59
N TYR A 123 -3.39 -2.41 16.73
CA TYR A 123 -3.39 -1.07 16.16
C TYR A 123 -4.80 -0.42 16.17
N PRO A 124 -5.26 0.06 17.35
CA PRO A 124 -6.51 0.81 17.43
C PRO A 124 -6.35 2.23 16.89
N CYS A 125 -7.47 2.85 16.52
CA CYS A 125 -7.46 4.19 15.95
C CYS A 125 -6.95 5.24 16.94
N VAL A 126 -6.20 6.20 16.42
CA VAL A 126 -5.41 7.17 17.19
C VAL A 126 -6.28 8.10 18.04
N ASP A 127 -7.41 8.52 17.49
CA ASP A 127 -8.36 9.46 18.10
C ASP A 127 -9.50 8.76 18.84
N ASN A 128 -9.95 7.59 18.38
CA ASN A 128 -11.02 6.83 18.99
C ASN A 128 -10.77 5.31 18.91
N PRO A 129 -10.16 4.69 19.94
CA PRO A 129 -9.76 3.30 19.91
C PRO A 129 -10.91 2.29 19.95
N ALA A 130 -12.16 2.74 20.12
CA ALA A 130 -13.35 1.89 20.18
C ALA A 130 -14.06 1.74 18.83
N VAL A 131 -13.65 2.51 17.81
CA VAL A 131 -14.30 2.54 16.50
C VAL A 131 -13.26 2.25 15.43
N PRO A 132 -13.54 1.37 14.46
CA PRO A 132 -12.60 1.12 13.36
C PRO A 132 -12.55 2.30 12.37
N SER A 133 -11.48 2.34 11.59
CA SER A 133 -11.38 3.13 10.36
C SER A 133 -10.92 2.23 9.23
N GLN A 134 -11.56 2.39 8.06
CA GLN A 134 -11.33 1.53 6.91
C GLN A 134 -10.50 2.22 5.83
N GLY A 135 -9.62 1.45 5.21
CA GLY A 135 -8.91 1.83 4.00
C GLY A 135 -9.44 1.08 2.78
N SER A 136 -9.33 1.70 1.61
CA SER A 136 -9.58 1.03 0.34
C SER A 136 -8.55 1.40 -0.72
N VAL A 137 -8.04 0.39 -1.43
CA VAL A 137 -7.20 0.53 -2.61
C VAL A 137 -7.77 -0.34 -3.73
N SER A 138 -8.30 0.27 -4.80
CA SER A 138 -8.85 -0.50 -5.93
C SER A 138 -7.77 -1.08 -6.86
N GLY A 139 -6.53 -0.61 -6.75
CA GLY A 139 -5.36 -1.15 -7.43
C GLY A 139 -4.51 -2.05 -6.54
N ASN A 140 -3.22 -2.12 -6.88
CA ASN A 140 -2.22 -2.82 -6.08
C ASN A 140 -1.66 -1.92 -4.98
N LEU A 141 -1.27 -2.53 -3.85
CA LEU A 141 -0.39 -1.95 -2.85
C LEU A 141 1.02 -2.49 -3.10
N SER A 142 1.96 -1.62 -3.44
CA SER A 142 3.36 -2.00 -3.69
C SER A 142 4.30 -1.21 -2.79
N ALA A 143 5.00 -1.91 -1.90
CA ALA A 143 5.96 -1.34 -0.99
C ALA A 143 7.38 -1.79 -1.33
N GLN A 144 8.26 -0.85 -1.65
CA GLN A 144 9.66 -1.13 -1.96
C GLN A 144 10.56 -0.56 -0.87
N GLN A 145 11.08 -1.47 -0.05
CA GLN A 145 11.94 -1.20 1.10
C GLN A 145 11.30 -0.20 2.07
N PRO A 146 10.01 -0.35 2.44
CA PRO A 146 9.36 0.56 3.37
C PRO A 146 10.06 0.53 4.73
N LEU A 147 9.80 1.52 5.59
CA LEU A 147 10.12 1.37 7.01
C LEU A 147 9.16 0.36 7.65
N GLY A 148 7.86 0.49 7.37
CA GLY A 148 6.84 -0.49 7.74
C GLY A 148 5.51 -0.18 7.04
N VAL A 149 4.68 -1.20 6.87
CA VAL A 149 3.36 -1.11 6.24
C VAL A 149 2.37 -1.82 7.14
N VAL A 150 1.37 -1.08 7.63
CA VAL A 150 0.30 -1.59 8.48
C VAL A 150 -1.01 -1.37 7.75
N VAL A 151 -1.74 -2.45 7.50
CA VAL A 151 -3.04 -2.46 6.84
C VAL A 151 -4.01 -3.21 7.74
N HIS A 152 -5.00 -2.50 8.28
CA HIS A 152 -6.03 -3.04 9.18
C HIS A 152 -7.42 -2.69 8.67
N ASP A 153 -8.40 -3.59 8.86
CA ASP A 153 -9.82 -3.40 8.48
C ASP A 153 -9.99 -2.74 7.09
N SER A 154 -9.24 -3.24 6.11
CA SER A 154 -9.09 -2.58 4.81
C SER A 154 -9.34 -3.53 3.64
N THR A 155 -9.66 -2.96 2.47
CA THR A 155 -9.84 -3.72 1.23
C THR A 155 -8.82 -3.31 0.17
N ILE A 156 -8.09 -4.29 -0.35
CA ILE A 156 -7.18 -4.15 -1.49
C ILE A 156 -7.70 -5.03 -2.64
N ASP A 157 -8.18 -4.41 -3.72
CA ASP A 157 -8.72 -5.15 -4.88
C ASP A 157 -7.65 -5.78 -5.75
N GLY A 158 -6.41 -5.29 -5.66
CA GLY A 158 -5.26 -5.84 -6.34
C GLY A 158 -4.41 -6.75 -5.46
N ASN A 159 -3.11 -6.77 -5.76
CA ASN A 159 -2.11 -7.49 -4.99
C ASN A 159 -1.46 -6.57 -3.95
N ILE A 160 -1.01 -7.18 -2.86
CA ILE A 160 -0.06 -6.60 -1.91
C ILE A 160 1.32 -7.19 -2.17
N HIS A 161 2.31 -6.33 -2.37
CA HIS A 161 3.70 -6.74 -2.56
C HIS A 161 4.66 -5.82 -1.81
N GLU A 162 5.23 -6.34 -0.71
CA GLU A 162 6.23 -5.69 0.11
C GLU A 162 7.59 -6.37 -0.06
N VAL A 163 8.61 -5.59 -0.45
CA VAL A 163 9.96 -6.12 -0.71
C VAL A 163 11.03 -5.35 0.03
N GLY A 164 11.72 -6.05 0.92
CA GLY A 164 12.81 -5.52 1.73
C GLY A 164 12.33 -4.52 2.78
N GLY A 165 13.25 -3.72 3.29
CA GLY A 165 12.92 -2.67 4.25
C GLY A 165 12.79 -3.20 5.67
N GLY A 166 11.98 -2.52 6.47
CA GLY A 166 11.84 -2.75 7.90
C GLY A 166 12.71 -1.81 8.76
N GLY A 167 12.59 -1.97 10.07
CA GLY A 167 13.34 -1.19 11.07
C GLY A 167 14.73 -1.73 11.41
N GLY A 168 15.18 -2.80 10.74
CA GLY A 168 16.34 -3.60 11.11
C GLY A 168 15.97 -4.81 11.97
N PHE A 169 16.93 -5.73 12.15
CA PHE A 169 16.76 -6.91 13.02
C PHE A 169 16.86 -6.47 14.49
N THR A 170 15.85 -5.73 14.95
CA THR A 170 15.73 -5.20 16.31
C THR A 170 14.28 -4.84 16.62
N CYS A 171 13.91 -4.93 17.91
CA CYS A 171 12.65 -4.46 18.46
C CYS A 171 12.79 -3.14 19.26
N GLU A 172 13.92 -2.46 19.09
CA GLU A 172 14.21 -1.18 19.75
C GLU A 172 13.86 0.02 18.87
N ASN A 173 13.85 -0.14 17.54
CA ASN A 173 13.50 0.92 16.62
C ASN A 173 12.01 1.24 16.73
N LYS A 174 11.65 2.42 17.23
CA LYS A 174 10.25 2.86 17.44
C LYS A 174 9.64 3.58 16.24
N GLY A 175 10.42 3.79 15.17
CA GLY A 175 9.99 4.54 14.01
C GLY A 175 9.71 6.02 14.32
N PRO A 176 9.02 6.72 13.41
CA PRO A 176 8.75 8.14 13.55
C PRO A 176 7.57 8.44 14.48
N THR A 177 7.53 9.68 14.95
CA THR A 177 6.36 10.29 15.59
C THR A 177 5.76 11.31 14.64
N VAL A 178 4.44 11.31 14.44
CA VAL A 178 3.71 12.26 13.58
C VAL A 178 2.68 13.01 14.41
N GLY A 179 2.75 14.33 14.46
CA GLY A 179 1.86 15.18 15.27
C GLY A 179 1.92 14.89 16.77
N GLY A 180 3.06 14.38 17.26
CA GLY A 180 3.20 13.91 18.64
C GLY A 180 2.75 12.47 18.90
N PHE A 181 2.23 11.76 17.88
CA PHE A 181 1.79 10.37 17.98
C PHE A 181 2.85 9.40 17.43
N PRO A 182 3.29 8.39 18.20
CA PRO A 182 4.17 7.35 17.68
C PRO A 182 3.46 6.54 16.59
N VAL A 183 4.01 6.54 15.37
CA VAL A 183 3.32 5.95 14.21
C VAL A 183 3.13 4.45 14.36
N PHE A 184 4.05 3.75 14.99
CA PHE A 184 3.90 2.31 15.26
C PHE A 184 3.35 2.04 16.67
N GLY A 185 2.70 2.98 17.36
CA GLY A 185 2.17 2.66 18.69
C GLY A 185 1.31 3.74 19.31
N ALA A 186 0.02 3.72 19.00
CA ALA A 186 -0.99 4.60 19.60
C ALA A 186 -1.53 4.07 20.96
N ALA A 187 -1.57 2.75 21.20
CA ALA A 187 -2.21 2.18 22.41
C ALA A 187 -1.33 1.31 23.32
N PHE A 188 -0.10 0.96 22.92
CA PHE A 188 0.75 0.01 23.67
C PHE A 188 2.16 0.54 24.00
N GLY A 189 2.32 1.85 24.18
CA GLY A 189 3.60 2.41 24.65
C GLY A 189 4.75 2.37 23.63
N GLY A 190 4.41 2.46 22.34
CA GLY A 190 5.38 2.47 21.24
C GLY A 190 5.82 1.07 20.84
N LEU A 191 5.04 0.42 19.98
CA LEU A 191 5.51 -0.81 19.35
C LEU A 191 6.74 -0.46 18.48
N PRO A 192 7.68 -1.40 18.32
CA PRO A 192 8.76 -1.24 17.36
C PRO A 192 8.23 -1.08 15.93
N VAL A 193 9.11 -0.78 14.99
CA VAL A 193 8.77 -0.85 13.57
C VAL A 193 8.38 -2.28 13.21
N PHE A 194 7.20 -2.42 12.60
CA PHE A 194 6.65 -3.69 12.11
C PHE A 194 5.91 -3.46 10.79
N SER A 195 5.60 -4.56 10.10
CA SER A 195 4.57 -4.55 9.07
C SER A 195 3.44 -5.47 9.50
N ALA A 196 2.21 -5.16 9.16
CA ALA A 196 1.07 -6.01 9.47
C ALA A 196 0.00 -5.89 8.39
N TYR A 197 -0.65 -7.00 8.13
CA TYR A 197 -1.81 -7.12 7.28
C TYR A 197 -2.82 -7.89 8.11
N GLU A 198 -3.84 -7.21 8.62
CA GLU A 198 -4.79 -7.82 9.54
C GLU A 198 -6.23 -7.42 9.23
N ASP A 199 -7.15 -8.34 9.47
CA ASP A 199 -8.60 -8.13 9.33
C ASP A 199 -9.00 -7.56 7.97
N SER A 200 -8.22 -7.87 6.93
CA SER A 200 -8.34 -7.22 5.64
C SER A 200 -8.79 -8.18 4.55
N THR A 201 -9.36 -7.62 3.48
CA THR A 201 -9.64 -8.37 2.25
C THR A 201 -8.64 -8.00 1.19
N VAL A 202 -7.96 -9.01 0.64
CA VAL A 202 -7.03 -8.88 -0.49
C VAL A 202 -7.55 -9.76 -1.63
N HIS A 203 -8.11 -9.15 -2.66
CA HIS A 203 -8.67 -9.92 -3.78
C HIS A 203 -7.57 -10.60 -4.64
N GLY A 204 -6.34 -10.06 -4.63
CA GLY A 204 -5.17 -10.64 -5.29
C GLY A 204 -4.29 -11.49 -4.37
N ASN A 205 -2.99 -11.47 -4.65
CA ASN A 205 -1.96 -12.13 -3.81
C ASN A 205 -1.46 -11.18 -2.72
N LEU A 206 -0.98 -11.75 -1.62
CA LEU A 206 -0.24 -11.04 -0.57
C LEU A 206 1.17 -11.62 -0.49
N SER A 207 2.18 -10.78 -0.68
CA SER A 207 3.58 -11.21 -0.55
C SER A 207 4.41 -10.23 0.27
N VAL A 208 5.20 -10.77 1.18
CA VAL A 208 6.20 -10.03 1.97
C VAL A 208 7.53 -10.77 1.84
N ILE A 209 8.50 -10.09 1.23
CA ILE A 209 9.75 -10.71 0.78
C ILE A 209 10.94 -9.92 1.31
N GLY A 210 11.81 -10.57 2.08
CA GLY A 210 13.07 -9.96 2.53
C GLY A 210 12.92 -8.85 3.57
N LEU A 211 11.78 -8.76 4.27
CA LEU A 211 11.58 -7.81 5.36
C LEU A 211 12.58 -8.06 6.48
N THR A 212 13.23 -7.01 6.99
CA THR A 212 14.11 -7.10 8.16
C THR A 212 13.64 -6.10 9.23
N SER A 213 12.86 -6.58 10.19
CA SER A 213 12.11 -5.73 11.13
C SER A 213 11.97 -6.39 12.52
N CYS A 214 11.14 -5.84 13.40
CA CYS A 214 10.80 -6.51 14.66
C CYS A 214 9.76 -7.62 14.47
N PHE A 215 8.63 -7.29 13.82
CA PHE A 215 7.42 -8.13 13.74
C PHE A 215 6.76 -8.03 12.35
N LEU A 216 6.04 -9.08 11.98
CA LEU A 216 5.19 -9.23 10.81
C LEU A 216 3.92 -10.00 11.20
N GLY A 217 2.78 -9.30 11.19
CA GLY A 217 1.46 -9.90 11.33
C GLY A 217 0.83 -10.15 9.96
N VAL A 218 0.30 -11.34 9.75
CA VAL A 218 -0.62 -11.65 8.65
C VAL A 218 -1.78 -12.41 9.26
N ALA A 219 -2.85 -11.72 9.67
CA ALA A 219 -3.85 -12.33 10.54
C ALA A 219 -5.29 -11.98 10.16
N ARG A 220 -6.14 -13.01 10.11
CA ARG A 220 -7.59 -12.89 9.86
C ARG A 220 -7.92 -12.23 8.52
N ASP A 221 -7.02 -12.33 7.55
CA ASP A 221 -7.23 -11.82 6.20
C ASP A 221 -8.04 -12.80 5.35
N HIS A 222 -8.80 -12.25 4.40
CA HIS A 222 -9.35 -13.00 3.28
C HIS A 222 -8.51 -12.71 2.03
N VAL A 223 -7.73 -13.70 1.58
CA VAL A 223 -6.83 -13.58 0.43
C VAL A 223 -7.35 -14.45 -0.73
N GLY A 224 -7.72 -13.79 -1.83
CA GLY A 224 -8.21 -14.43 -3.05
C GLY A 224 -7.13 -15.16 -3.86
N GLY A 225 -5.87 -14.77 -3.67
CA GLY A 225 -4.70 -15.37 -4.31
C GLY A 225 -3.83 -16.18 -3.35
N ASN A 226 -2.53 -16.18 -3.63
CA ASN A 226 -1.51 -16.82 -2.79
C ASN A 226 -1.05 -15.88 -1.67
N VAL A 227 -0.54 -16.48 -0.61
CA VAL A 227 0.25 -15.81 0.42
C VAL A 227 1.69 -16.31 0.35
N ASP A 228 2.62 -15.41 0.03
CA ASP A 228 4.04 -15.72 -0.13
C ASP A 228 4.89 -14.93 0.87
N LEU A 229 5.30 -15.59 1.96
CA LEU A 229 6.22 -15.00 2.95
C LEU A 229 7.60 -15.62 2.79
N THR A 230 8.57 -14.86 2.29
CA THR A 230 9.89 -15.42 1.98
C THR A 230 11.04 -14.55 2.46
N ASN A 231 12.08 -15.19 2.99
CA ASN A 231 13.33 -14.54 3.40
C ASN A 231 13.15 -13.39 4.42
N ASN A 232 12.07 -13.39 5.21
CA ASN A 232 11.84 -12.36 6.22
C ASN A 232 12.63 -12.67 7.50
N GLN A 233 13.40 -11.69 7.99
CA GLN A 233 14.32 -11.83 9.12
C GLN A 233 13.90 -10.90 10.25
N LEU A 234 13.23 -11.45 11.24
CA LEU A 234 12.59 -10.64 12.28
C LEU A 234 13.11 -10.96 13.67
N ALA A 235 13.24 -9.91 14.50
CA ALA A 235 13.98 -9.95 15.75
C ALA A 235 13.16 -10.40 16.96
N ASP A 236 11.85 -10.16 16.98
CA ASP A 236 10.99 -10.74 18.00
C ASP A 236 10.98 -12.26 17.79
N PRO A 237 11.20 -13.15 18.78
CA PRO A 237 11.04 -14.60 18.61
C PRO A 237 9.60 -15.05 18.26
N ASP A 238 8.62 -14.17 18.41
CA ASP A 238 7.24 -14.38 17.98
C ASP A 238 6.93 -13.78 16.58
N ALA A 239 7.92 -13.15 15.95
CA ALA A 239 7.71 -12.13 14.93
C ALA A 239 6.91 -12.46 13.66
N ILE A 240 6.67 -13.71 13.27
CA ILE A 240 5.90 -14.00 12.05
C ILE A 240 4.70 -14.83 12.44
N GLU A 241 3.61 -14.14 12.67
CA GLU A 241 2.33 -14.75 12.98
C GLU A 241 1.46 -14.74 11.72
N ILE A 242 1.12 -15.94 11.24
CA ILE A 242 0.24 -16.15 10.08
C ILE A 242 -1.02 -16.86 10.58
N LEU A 243 -2.01 -16.09 11.03
CA LEU A 243 -3.08 -16.61 11.88
C LEU A 243 -4.45 -16.48 11.22
N SER A 244 -5.27 -17.53 11.31
CA SER A 244 -6.70 -17.51 10.94
C SER A 244 -7.04 -16.97 9.53
N ASN A 245 -6.09 -16.93 8.60
CA ASN A 245 -6.37 -16.38 7.27
C ASN A 245 -7.22 -17.37 6.45
N GLN A 246 -8.03 -16.83 5.55
CA GLN A 246 -8.69 -17.59 4.50
C GLN A 246 -7.96 -17.37 3.19
N ILE A 247 -7.22 -18.37 2.74
CA ILE A 247 -6.34 -18.28 1.57
C ILE A 247 -6.89 -19.19 0.47
N SER A 248 -7.34 -18.58 -0.63
CA SER A 248 -7.90 -19.31 -1.77
C SER A 248 -6.80 -19.96 -2.63
N GLY A 249 -5.60 -19.40 -2.64
CA GLY A 249 -4.43 -19.94 -3.32
C GLY A 249 -3.54 -20.80 -2.44
N ASN A 250 -2.24 -20.74 -2.71
CA ASN A 250 -1.21 -21.43 -1.94
C ASN A 250 -0.72 -20.58 -0.77
N LEU A 251 -0.17 -21.23 0.25
CA LEU A 251 0.58 -20.60 1.34
C LEU A 251 2.03 -21.07 1.27
N LEU A 252 2.95 -20.16 0.95
CA LEU A 252 4.38 -20.40 0.90
C LEU A 252 5.08 -19.68 2.06
N CYS A 253 5.83 -20.44 2.85
CA CYS A 253 6.69 -19.89 3.89
C CYS A 253 8.09 -20.49 3.75
N GLN A 254 9.06 -19.69 3.33
CA GLN A 254 10.40 -20.20 3.05
C GLN A 254 11.49 -19.22 3.46
N GLN A 255 12.53 -19.73 4.11
CA GLN A 255 13.70 -18.95 4.53
C GLN A 255 13.38 -17.79 5.49
N ASN A 256 12.25 -17.84 6.19
CA ASN A 256 11.94 -16.87 7.23
C ASN A 256 12.65 -17.23 8.54
N SER A 257 12.93 -16.26 9.42
CA SER A 257 13.59 -16.51 10.71
C SER A 257 12.82 -17.51 11.57
N GLN A 258 11.50 -17.35 11.68
CA GLN A 258 10.54 -18.28 12.26
C GLN A 258 9.15 -18.02 11.68
N VAL A 259 8.21 -18.96 11.79
CA VAL A 259 6.83 -18.79 11.32
C VAL A 259 5.91 -19.53 12.27
N TRP A 260 4.87 -18.84 12.73
CA TRP A 260 3.89 -19.34 13.68
C TRP A 260 2.48 -19.30 13.06
N ASP A 261 1.76 -20.41 13.17
CA ASP A 261 0.32 -20.50 12.92
C ASP A 261 -0.46 -20.65 14.24
N SER A 262 0.11 -20.08 15.29
CA SER A 262 -0.36 -20.05 16.67
C SER A 262 0.08 -18.74 17.30
N PHE A 263 -0.45 -18.38 18.47
CA PHE A 263 -0.07 -17.18 19.26
C PHE A 263 0.19 -17.56 20.72
N GLU A 264 0.82 -16.71 21.53
CA GLU A 264 1.04 -16.98 22.95
C GLU A 264 -0.27 -17.11 23.72
N ALA A 265 -0.38 -18.10 24.61
CA ALA A 265 -1.52 -18.21 25.51
C ALA A 265 -1.62 -17.03 26.49
N VAL A 266 -0.51 -16.31 26.73
CA VAL A 266 -0.44 -15.15 27.61
C VAL A 266 0.11 -13.97 26.82
N PRO A 267 -0.68 -12.92 26.54
CA PRO A 267 -0.22 -11.74 25.83
C PRO A 267 0.98 -11.09 26.52
N ALA A 268 2.02 -10.75 25.74
CA ALA A 268 3.30 -10.23 26.24
C ALA A 268 3.98 -11.14 27.31
N GLY A 269 3.63 -12.43 27.29
CA GLY A 269 4.15 -13.45 28.19
C GLY A 269 5.32 -14.23 27.58
N PRO A 270 5.67 -15.39 28.15
CA PRO A 270 6.61 -16.30 27.51
C PRO A 270 6.08 -16.79 26.16
N LEU A 271 6.99 -17.13 25.24
CA LEU A 271 6.68 -17.68 23.91
C LEU A 271 5.83 -18.95 23.97
N PHE A 272 5.86 -19.68 25.09
CA PHE A 272 5.10 -20.91 25.31
C PHE A 272 4.31 -20.87 26.62
N PRO A 273 3.17 -21.57 26.72
CA PRO A 273 2.56 -22.40 25.66
C PRO A 273 1.89 -21.55 24.58
N ARG A 274 1.78 -22.13 23.37
CA ARG A 274 1.13 -21.49 22.23
C ARG A 274 -0.26 -22.07 21.98
N VAL A 275 -1.17 -21.22 21.51
CA VAL A 275 -2.54 -21.54 21.15
C VAL A 275 -2.64 -21.63 19.62
N PRO A 276 -2.90 -22.82 19.05
CA PRO A 276 -3.04 -22.98 17.60
C PRO A 276 -4.13 -22.09 17.03
N ASN A 277 -3.83 -21.43 15.91
CA ASN A 277 -4.79 -20.61 15.19
C ASN A 277 -4.54 -20.67 13.66
N PRO A 278 -4.69 -21.86 13.06
CA PRO A 278 -4.19 -22.13 11.73
C PRO A 278 -4.99 -21.42 10.63
N ASN A 279 -4.33 -21.19 9.50
CA ASN A 279 -4.95 -20.70 8.28
C ASN A 279 -5.85 -21.76 7.64
N THR A 280 -6.91 -21.34 6.95
CA THR A 280 -7.62 -22.16 5.96
C THR A 280 -6.98 -21.93 4.60
N VAL A 281 -6.43 -22.97 3.97
CA VAL A 281 -5.73 -22.88 2.69
C VAL A 281 -6.35 -23.85 1.69
N SER A 282 -6.86 -23.33 0.57
CA SER A 282 -7.48 -24.17 -0.47
C SER A 282 -6.46 -24.81 -1.42
N GLY A 283 -5.30 -24.17 -1.61
CA GLY A 283 -4.18 -24.68 -2.39
C GLY A 283 -3.19 -25.49 -1.55
N HIS A 284 -1.91 -25.41 -1.92
CA HIS A 284 -0.83 -26.11 -1.25
C HIS A 284 -0.15 -25.26 -0.19
N ARG A 285 0.33 -25.93 0.86
CA ARG A 285 1.28 -25.37 1.82
C ARG A 285 2.69 -25.79 1.44
N VAL A 286 3.64 -24.87 1.55
CA VAL A 286 5.04 -25.13 1.17
C VAL A 286 6.01 -24.56 2.21
N GLY A 287 6.99 -25.36 2.60
CA GLY A 287 8.06 -24.96 3.50
C GLY A 287 7.65 -24.96 4.97
N GLN A 288 7.96 -23.87 5.68
CA GLN A 288 7.81 -23.73 7.13
C GLN A 288 6.35 -23.77 7.61
N CYS A 289 5.37 -23.56 6.73
CA CYS A 289 3.94 -23.54 7.05
C CYS A 289 3.20 -24.85 6.70
N VAL A 290 3.94 -25.91 6.35
CA VAL A 290 3.35 -27.23 6.07
C VAL A 290 2.87 -27.88 7.36
N LEU A 291 3.63 -27.78 8.44
CA LEU A 291 3.33 -28.36 9.74
C LEU A 291 2.79 -27.30 10.68
N ALA A 292 1.94 -27.72 11.61
CA ALA A 292 1.51 -26.83 12.68
C ALA A 292 2.71 -26.50 13.59
N SER A 293 2.78 -25.25 14.03
CA SER A 293 3.79 -24.81 14.97
C SER A 293 3.71 -25.56 16.31
N PRO A 294 4.85 -25.79 17.00
CA PRO A 294 4.85 -26.43 18.32
C PRO A 294 4.04 -25.64 19.34
N SER A 295 3.27 -26.34 20.18
CA SER A 295 2.49 -25.72 21.28
C SER A 295 3.27 -25.59 22.59
N GLU A 296 4.38 -26.31 22.73
CA GLU A 296 5.22 -26.35 23.94
C GLU A 296 6.69 -26.13 23.59
N GLU A 297 7.46 -25.61 24.56
CA GLU A 297 8.88 -25.33 24.38
C GLU A 297 9.67 -26.62 24.08
N GLY A 298 10.43 -26.59 22.98
CA GLY A 298 11.16 -27.78 22.51
C GLY A 298 10.26 -28.89 21.94
N GLY A 299 8.95 -28.66 21.84
CA GLY A 299 8.00 -29.57 21.22
C GLY A 299 8.25 -29.75 19.72
N ALA A 300 7.82 -30.88 19.18
CA ALA A 300 7.84 -31.10 17.74
C ALA A 300 6.73 -30.31 17.04
N SER A 301 6.96 -29.89 15.80
CA SER A 301 5.89 -29.41 14.93
C SER A 301 4.83 -30.51 14.76
N GLY A 302 3.56 -30.13 14.91
CA GLY A 302 2.44 -31.04 14.75
C GLY A 302 2.17 -31.38 13.29
N PRO A 303 1.30 -32.36 12.99
CA PRO A 303 0.81 -32.53 11.63
C PRO A 303 0.23 -31.19 11.12
N GLY A 304 0.41 -30.90 9.83
CA GLY A 304 -0.20 -29.74 9.18
C GLY A 304 -1.72 -29.71 9.36
N PRO A 305 -2.35 -28.52 9.43
CA PRO A 305 -3.73 -28.39 9.92
C PRO A 305 -4.74 -29.03 8.97
N PHE A 306 -5.76 -29.75 9.47
CA PHE A 306 -6.91 -29.36 10.33
C PHE A 306 -7.87 -28.41 9.64
#